data_AF-A0A1E1V942-F1
#
_entry.id   AF-A0A1E1V942-F1
#
_cell.length_a   1.000
_cell.length_b   1.000
_cell.length_c   1.000
_cell.angle_alpha   90.00
_cell.angle_beta   90.00
_cell.angle_gamma   90.00
#
_symmetry.space_group_name_H-M   'P 1'
#
loop_
_entity.id
_entity.type
_entity.pdbx_description
1 polymer ?
#
loop_
_entity_poly.entity_id
_entity_poly.type
_entity_poly.pdbx_seq_one_letter_code
_entity_poly.pdbx_strand_id
1 'polypeptide(L)'
;MITLQVFGPGFGLPDPSPFCMKADILLQMSGLPHERKAGNLRRAPKGKLPLILDDGEIIADSTFIRLHLERKYGIDFDKGLTPEQRGIAWALEKMLEDHLYWFVVSERWANDGNFNRGPLQFFRVVPAPLRPLVAAMVKRQVQRTLKGQGTGRHSPVEQAELARHALGAAAAILGERPYLMGSEPCGADATLGAFLASGLCTLFESPIRGLIESHPNLVAYAARIRARYFADRELISSAA
;
A
#
# COMPACT_ATOMS: atom_id res chain seq x y z
N MET A 1 2.75 -20.12 -13.57
CA MET A 1 2.08 -18.80 -13.68
C MET A 1 1.80 -18.33 -12.26
N ILE A 2 2.23 -17.11 -11.91
CA ILE A 2 2.10 -16.61 -10.53
C ILE A 2 0.66 -16.17 -10.27
N THR A 3 0.08 -16.56 -9.14
CA THR A 3 -1.22 -16.03 -8.68
C THR A 3 -1.01 -15.02 -7.57
N LEU A 4 -1.33 -13.76 -7.80
CA LEU A 4 -1.37 -12.72 -6.77
C LEU A 4 -2.75 -12.71 -6.09
N GLN A 5 -2.78 -12.93 -4.78
CA GLN A 5 -3.98 -12.79 -3.96
C GLN A 5 -4.02 -11.43 -3.25
N VAL A 6 -5.11 -10.69 -3.47
CA VAL A 6 -5.35 -9.31 -3.00
C VAL A 6 -6.80 -9.12 -2.54
N PHE A 7 -7.15 -7.95 -2.00
CA PHE A 7 -8.54 -7.67 -1.62
C PHE A 7 -9.43 -7.40 -2.84
N GLY A 8 -8.87 -6.68 -3.80
CA GLY A 8 -9.54 -6.22 -5.01
C GLY A 8 -10.07 -4.81 -4.95
N PRO A 9 -10.64 -4.32 -6.07
CA PRO A 9 -11.03 -2.93 -6.23
C PRO A 9 -11.92 -2.45 -5.08
N GLY A 10 -11.59 -1.29 -4.54
CA GLY A 10 -12.27 -0.73 -3.38
C GLY A 10 -11.87 0.71 -3.16
N PHE A 11 -12.78 1.53 -2.66
CA PHE A 11 -12.56 2.96 -2.40
C PHE A 11 -12.17 3.79 -3.64
N GLY A 12 -12.54 3.33 -4.84
CA GLY A 12 -12.09 3.94 -6.10
C GLY A 12 -10.62 3.66 -6.43
N LEU A 13 -9.99 2.69 -5.75
CA LEU A 13 -8.61 2.27 -5.96
C LEU A 13 -8.56 0.84 -6.55
N PRO A 14 -7.46 0.46 -7.24
CA PRO A 14 -7.22 -0.91 -7.69
C PRO A 14 -7.23 -1.94 -6.55
N ASP A 15 -6.86 -1.51 -5.34
CA ASP A 15 -6.99 -2.24 -4.08
C ASP A 15 -7.02 -1.25 -2.90
N PRO A 16 -7.82 -1.48 -1.84
CA PRO A 16 -7.83 -0.62 -0.65
C PRO A 16 -6.51 -0.66 0.16
N SER A 17 -5.66 -1.67 -0.04
CA SER A 17 -4.38 -1.86 0.64
C SER A 17 -3.21 -1.42 -0.25
N PRO A 18 -2.37 -0.46 0.20
CA PRO A 18 -1.17 -0.07 -0.55
C PRO A 18 -0.17 -1.22 -0.67
N PHE A 19 -0.13 -2.16 0.27
CA PHE A 19 0.73 -3.34 0.14
C PHE A 19 0.30 -4.25 -1.01
N CYS A 20 -1.01 -4.40 -1.25
CA CYS A 20 -1.52 -5.17 -2.39
C CYS A 20 -1.18 -4.49 -3.71
N MET A 21 -1.36 -3.16 -3.78
CA MET A 21 -0.95 -2.36 -4.95
C MET A 21 0.57 -2.43 -5.18
N LYS A 22 1.40 -2.39 -4.13
CA LYS A 22 2.85 -2.57 -4.22
C LYS A 22 3.23 -3.92 -4.83
N ALA A 23 2.65 -5.02 -4.34
CA ALA A 23 2.94 -6.35 -4.88
C ALA A 23 2.51 -6.50 -6.34
N ASP A 24 1.39 -5.88 -6.73
CA ASP A 24 0.94 -5.82 -8.12
C ASP A 24 1.96 -5.06 -9.00
N ILE A 25 2.41 -3.87 -8.58
CA ILE A 25 3.44 -3.12 -9.31
C ILE A 25 4.73 -3.93 -9.44
N LEU A 26 5.20 -4.60 -8.39
CA LEU A 26 6.41 -5.42 -8.44
C LEU A 26 6.28 -6.59 -9.44
N LEU A 27 5.12 -7.25 -9.48
CA LEU A 27 4.87 -8.30 -10.47
C LEU A 27 4.79 -7.73 -11.90
N GLN A 28 4.23 -6.53 -12.09
CA GLN A 28 4.28 -5.86 -13.40
C GLN A 28 5.71 -5.50 -13.81
N MET A 29 6.50 -4.92 -12.88
CA MET A 29 7.91 -4.58 -13.09
C MET A 29 8.77 -5.82 -13.41
N SER A 30 8.41 -6.98 -12.85
CA SER A 30 9.11 -8.24 -13.11
C SER A 30 8.97 -8.76 -14.54
N GLY A 31 7.93 -8.33 -15.27
CA GLY A 31 7.56 -8.91 -16.57
C GLY A 31 7.05 -10.35 -16.51
N LEU A 32 6.91 -10.95 -15.32
CA LEU A 32 6.47 -12.34 -15.18
C LEU A 32 4.96 -12.46 -15.41
N PRO A 33 4.51 -13.50 -16.15
CA PRO A 33 3.09 -13.80 -16.31
C PRO A 33 2.42 -14.08 -14.96
N HIS A 34 1.43 -13.26 -14.63
CA HIS A 34 0.69 -13.37 -13.38
C HIS A 34 -0.80 -13.04 -13.55
N GLU A 35 -1.62 -13.59 -12.65
CA GLU A 35 -3.03 -13.25 -12.53
C GLU A 35 -3.36 -12.68 -11.14
N ARG A 36 -4.46 -11.93 -11.04
CA ARG A 36 -4.98 -11.38 -9.78
C ARG A 36 -6.23 -12.16 -9.36
N LYS A 37 -6.27 -12.60 -8.10
CA LYS A 37 -7.43 -13.27 -7.49
C LYS A 37 -7.77 -12.65 -6.15
N ALA A 38 -9.05 -12.71 -5.79
CA ALA A 38 -9.48 -12.34 -4.45
C ALA A 38 -8.87 -13.31 -3.42
N GLY A 39 -8.16 -12.76 -2.44
CA GLY A 39 -7.53 -13.52 -1.37
C GLY A 39 -8.47 -13.75 -0.19
N ASN A 40 -8.20 -14.80 0.59
CA ASN A 40 -8.93 -15.07 1.83
C ASN A 40 -8.04 -14.79 3.04
N LEU A 41 -8.30 -13.68 3.74
CA LEU A 41 -7.54 -13.29 4.94
C LEU A 41 -7.46 -14.39 6.01
N ARG A 42 -8.50 -15.22 6.17
CA ARG A 42 -8.52 -16.29 7.18
C ARG A 42 -7.62 -17.46 6.81
N ARG A 43 -7.31 -17.63 5.52
CA ARG A 43 -6.42 -18.68 4.99
C ARG A 43 -5.02 -18.16 4.71
N ALA A 44 -4.82 -16.84 4.72
CA ALA A 44 -3.51 -16.24 4.51
C ALA A 44 -2.57 -16.59 5.69
N PRO A 45 -1.35 -17.09 5.47
CA PRO A 45 -0.45 -17.58 6.53
C PRO A 45 -0.16 -16.55 7.63
N LYS A 46 -0.14 -15.26 7.28
CA LYS A 46 0.11 -14.14 8.19
C LYS A 46 -1.16 -13.39 8.60
N GLY A 47 -2.35 -13.89 8.22
CA GLY A 47 -3.61 -13.17 8.41
C GLY A 47 -3.68 -11.82 7.67
N LYS A 48 -2.88 -11.67 6.61
CA LYS A 48 -2.69 -10.44 5.83
C LYS A 48 -2.56 -10.75 4.34
N LEU A 49 -2.95 -9.78 3.52
CA LEU A 49 -2.69 -9.73 2.08
C LEU A 49 -1.77 -8.54 1.80
N PRO A 50 -0.92 -8.59 0.77
CA PRO A 50 -0.90 -9.59 -0.31
C PRO A 50 -0.17 -10.89 0.05
N LEU A 51 -0.44 -11.91 -0.77
CA LEU A 51 0.41 -13.10 -0.92
C LEU A 51 0.45 -13.52 -2.39
N ILE A 52 1.47 -14.28 -2.79
CA ILE A 52 1.50 -14.97 -4.08
C ILE A 52 1.50 -16.49 -3.89
N LEU A 53 0.94 -17.19 -4.87
CA LEU A 53 1.17 -18.61 -5.12
C LEU A 53 2.09 -18.73 -6.31
N ASP A 54 3.20 -19.41 -6.12
CA ASP A 54 4.21 -19.57 -7.15
C ASP A 54 4.82 -20.98 -7.09
N ASP A 55 4.55 -21.79 -8.11
CA ASP A 55 4.93 -23.21 -8.21
C ASP A 55 4.68 -24.04 -6.93
N GLY A 56 3.53 -23.81 -6.29
CA GLY A 56 3.12 -24.50 -5.06
C GLY A 56 3.62 -23.86 -3.77
N GLU A 57 4.48 -22.84 -3.84
CA GLU A 57 4.92 -22.07 -2.67
C GLU A 57 3.98 -20.91 -2.38
N ILE A 58 3.75 -20.63 -1.09
CA ILE A 58 2.96 -19.48 -0.63
C ILE A 58 3.90 -18.44 -0.03
N ILE A 59 3.99 -17.28 -0.68
CA ILE A 59 4.85 -16.19 -0.22
C ILE A 59 3.94 -15.04 0.21
N ALA A 60 3.83 -14.83 1.52
CA ALA A 60 3.05 -13.75 2.12
C ALA A 60 3.95 -12.58 2.52
N ASP A 61 3.40 -11.35 2.44
CA ASP A 61 4.07 -10.05 2.65
C ASP A 61 4.77 -9.48 1.40
N SER A 62 4.53 -8.21 1.07
CA SER A 62 5.02 -7.57 -0.16
C SER A 62 6.54 -7.43 -0.24
N THR A 63 7.24 -7.29 0.88
CA THR A 63 8.72 -7.29 0.88
C THR A 63 9.25 -8.70 0.62
N PHE A 64 8.65 -9.73 1.24
CA PHE A 64 9.07 -11.10 0.95
C PHE A 64 8.71 -11.55 -0.47
N ILE A 65 7.60 -11.05 -1.04
CA ILE A 65 7.27 -11.22 -2.46
C ILE A 65 8.39 -10.62 -3.32
N ARG A 66 8.80 -9.37 -3.08
CA ARG A 66 9.93 -8.74 -3.81
C ARG A 66 11.17 -9.62 -3.77
N LEU A 67 11.61 -9.99 -2.56
CA LEU A 67 12.83 -10.77 -2.35
C LEU A 67 12.75 -12.17 -2.98
N HIS A 68 11.56 -12.77 -3.02
CA HIS A 68 11.33 -14.04 -3.71
C HIS A 68 11.53 -13.91 -5.22
N LEU A 69 10.95 -12.87 -5.82
CA LEU A 69 11.11 -12.61 -7.25
C LEU A 69 12.57 -12.37 -7.63
N GLU A 70 13.30 -11.60 -6.81
CA GLU A 70 14.74 -11.37 -7.01
C GLU A 70 15.54 -12.67 -6.95
N ARG A 71 15.30 -13.52 -5.93
CA ARG A 71 16.04 -14.78 -5.75
C ARG A 71 15.69 -15.86 -6.77
N LYS A 72 14.40 -16.10 -7.02
CA LYS A 72 13.94 -17.24 -7.84
C LYS A 72 14.09 -16.97 -9.33
N TYR A 73 13.87 -15.73 -9.78
CA TYR A 73 13.85 -15.36 -11.19
C TYR A 73 15.04 -14.48 -11.62
N GLY A 74 15.96 -14.15 -10.71
CA GLY A 74 17.13 -13.34 -11.01
C GLY A 74 16.79 -11.90 -11.38
N ILE A 75 15.63 -11.40 -10.95
CA ILE A 75 15.21 -10.01 -11.16
C ILE A 75 16.03 -9.10 -10.26
N ASP A 76 16.48 -7.98 -10.79
CA ASP A 76 17.08 -6.90 -9.98
C ASP A 76 16.23 -5.65 -10.12
N PHE A 77 15.34 -5.42 -9.16
CA PHE A 77 14.51 -4.21 -9.14
C PHE A 77 15.32 -2.94 -8.89
N ASP A 78 16.57 -3.05 -8.45
CA ASP A 78 17.46 -1.90 -8.18
C ASP A 78 18.63 -1.88 -9.16
N LYS A 79 18.46 -2.47 -10.34
CA LYS A 79 19.52 -2.58 -11.35
C LYS A 79 20.09 -1.21 -11.69
N GLY A 80 21.42 -1.10 -11.59
CA GLY A 80 22.17 0.12 -11.91
C GLY A 80 22.24 1.13 -10.77
N LEU A 81 21.61 0.87 -9.62
CA LEU A 81 21.76 1.71 -8.44
C LEU A 81 23.10 1.45 -7.72
N THR A 82 23.73 2.52 -7.25
CA THR A 82 24.90 2.42 -6.37
C THR A 82 24.49 1.84 -5.00
N PRO A 83 25.44 1.29 -4.20
CA PRO A 83 25.14 0.82 -2.85
C PRO A 83 24.45 1.88 -1.96
N GLU A 84 24.84 3.14 -2.09
CA GLU A 84 24.20 4.26 -1.40
C GLU A 84 22.75 4.46 -1.85
N GLN A 85 22.49 4.49 -3.16
CA GLN A 85 21.14 4.64 -3.70
C GLN A 85 20.22 3.48 -3.28
N ARG A 86 20.73 2.25 -3.23
CA ARG A 86 19.98 1.09 -2.72
C ARG A 86 19.63 1.25 -1.24
N GLY A 87 20.57 1.77 -0.44
CA GLY A 87 20.33 2.11 0.96
C GLY A 87 19.24 3.17 1.14
N ILE A 88 19.29 4.25 0.36
CA ILE A 88 18.27 5.31 0.38
C ILE A 88 16.90 4.77 -0.06
N ALA A 89 16.86 3.99 -1.14
CA ALA A 89 15.63 3.38 -1.65
C ALA A 89 14.98 2.47 -0.60
N TRP A 90 15.77 1.62 0.07
CA TRP A 90 15.29 0.76 1.15
C TRP A 90 14.79 1.55 2.36
N ALA A 91 15.52 2.58 2.78
CA ALA A 91 15.13 3.43 3.91
C ALA A 91 13.81 4.16 3.63
N LEU A 92 13.65 4.72 2.43
CA LEU A 92 12.39 5.33 2.00
C LEU A 92 11.25 4.31 1.97
N GLU A 93 11.48 3.11 1.43
CA GLU A 93 10.50 2.03 1.43
C GLU A 93 10.01 1.73 2.85
N LYS A 94 10.91 1.50 3.81
CA LYS A 94 10.52 1.22 5.20
C LYS A 94 9.88 2.43 5.89
N MET A 95 10.31 3.65 5.61
CA MET A 95 9.66 4.85 6.13
C MET A 95 8.20 4.93 5.68
N LEU A 96 7.90 4.59 4.42
CA LEU A 96 6.52 4.61 3.94
C LEU A 96 5.67 3.50 4.58
N GLU A 97 6.22 2.29 4.71
CA GLU A 97 5.50 1.11 5.21
C GLU A 97 5.32 1.11 6.73
N ASP A 98 6.36 1.46 7.48
CA ASP A 98 6.39 1.33 8.94
C ASP A 98 6.12 2.65 9.67
N HIS A 99 6.03 3.77 8.94
CA HIS A 99 5.72 5.09 9.49
C HIS A 99 4.50 5.74 8.81
N LEU A 100 4.60 6.13 7.54
CA LEU A 100 3.52 6.86 6.85
C LEU A 100 2.20 6.07 6.79
N TYR A 101 2.29 4.75 6.58
CA TYR A 101 1.15 3.84 6.55
C TYR A 101 0.21 4.02 7.75
N TRP A 102 0.77 4.13 8.96
CA TRP A 102 0.00 4.10 10.19
C TRP A 102 -0.84 5.36 10.37
N PHE A 103 -0.42 6.49 9.79
CA PHE A 103 -1.26 7.69 9.74
C PHE A 103 -2.47 7.48 8.82
N VAL A 104 -2.30 6.82 7.68
CA VAL A 104 -3.42 6.45 6.79
C VAL A 104 -4.38 5.48 7.50
N VAL A 105 -3.86 4.50 8.25
CA VAL A 105 -4.69 3.59 9.06
C VAL A 105 -5.45 4.36 10.13
N SER A 106 -4.79 5.29 10.82
CA SER A 106 -5.40 6.16 11.83
C SER A 106 -6.55 6.97 11.23
N GLU A 107 -6.32 7.68 10.12
CA GLU A 107 -7.36 8.46 9.44
C GLU A 107 -8.55 7.61 9.01
N ARG A 108 -8.32 6.39 8.51
CA ARG A 108 -9.40 5.53 7.99
C ARG A 108 -10.19 4.82 9.09
N TRP A 109 -9.51 4.36 10.14
CA TRP A 109 -10.12 3.47 11.15
C TRP A 109 -10.44 4.16 12.47
N ALA A 110 -9.72 5.22 12.85
CA ALA A 110 -9.94 5.92 14.11
C ALA A 110 -10.95 7.08 13.98
N ASN A 111 -11.09 7.69 12.79
CA ASN A 111 -12.12 8.68 12.51
C ASN A 111 -13.45 8.02 12.11
N ASP A 112 -14.54 8.38 12.78
CA ASP A 112 -15.86 7.76 12.57
C ASP A 112 -16.44 8.04 11.17
N GLY A 113 -16.28 9.26 10.66
CA GLY A 113 -16.75 9.64 9.32
C GLY A 113 -16.04 8.84 8.24
N ASN A 114 -14.71 8.76 8.30
CA ASN A 114 -13.93 7.95 7.36
C ASN A 114 -14.19 6.45 7.50
N PHE A 115 -14.32 5.95 8.72
CA PHE A 115 -14.68 4.56 8.97
C PHE A 115 -15.99 4.19 8.29
N ASN A 116 -17.02 5.03 8.44
CA ASN A 116 -18.34 4.82 7.88
C ASN A 116 -18.35 4.92 6.33
N ARG A 117 -17.55 5.82 5.76
CA ARG A 117 -17.40 5.98 4.29
C ARG A 117 -16.68 4.78 3.65
N GLY A 118 -15.63 4.27 4.29
CA GLY A 118 -14.75 3.23 3.74
C GLY A 118 -14.77 1.90 4.51
N PRO A 119 -13.94 1.72 5.56
CA PRO A 119 -13.76 0.43 6.24
C PRO A 119 -15.02 -0.32 6.65
N LEU A 120 -16.12 0.37 6.98
CA LEU A 120 -17.40 -0.27 7.29
C LEU A 120 -17.90 -1.17 6.15
N GLN A 121 -17.56 -0.85 4.90
CA GLN A 121 -17.95 -1.64 3.72
C GLN A 121 -17.32 -3.04 3.72
N PHE A 122 -16.18 -3.25 4.39
CA PHE A 122 -15.58 -4.59 4.51
C PHE A 122 -16.46 -5.57 5.28
N PHE A 123 -17.37 -5.08 6.10
CA PHE A 123 -18.25 -5.90 6.93
C PHE A 123 -19.59 -6.23 6.24
N ARG A 124 -19.77 -5.89 4.96
CA ARG A 124 -20.98 -6.25 4.19
C ARG A 124 -21.19 -7.76 4.10
N VAL A 125 -20.11 -8.53 4.07
CA VAL A 125 -20.12 -10.00 4.08
C VAL A 125 -20.59 -10.59 5.41
N VAL A 126 -20.65 -9.80 6.48
CA VAL A 126 -21.18 -10.21 7.78
C VAL A 126 -22.71 -10.07 7.77
N PRO A 127 -23.47 -11.06 8.26
CA PRO A 127 -24.92 -10.98 8.40
C PRO A 127 -25.36 -9.71 9.15
N ALA A 128 -26.41 -9.05 8.65
CA ALA A 128 -26.83 -7.73 9.12
C ALA A 128 -27.02 -7.61 10.65
N PRO A 129 -27.60 -8.60 11.36
CA PRO A 129 -27.75 -8.52 12.82
C PRO A 129 -26.41 -8.49 13.59
N LEU A 130 -25.37 -9.16 13.05
CA LEU A 130 -24.06 -9.25 13.70
C LEU A 130 -23.10 -8.14 13.25
N ARG A 131 -23.39 -7.49 12.12
CA ARG A 131 -22.49 -6.52 11.48
C ARG A 131 -22.06 -5.38 12.42
N PRO A 132 -22.94 -4.70 13.18
CA PRO A 132 -22.51 -3.61 14.06
C PRO A 132 -21.54 -4.08 15.15
N LEU A 133 -21.80 -5.25 15.74
CA LEU A 133 -20.95 -5.84 16.77
C LEU A 133 -19.56 -6.19 16.22
N VAL A 134 -19.50 -6.90 15.08
CA VAL A 134 -18.24 -7.30 14.45
C VAL A 134 -17.44 -6.09 13.99
N ALA A 135 -18.09 -5.10 13.37
CA ALA A 135 -17.45 -3.85 12.95
C ALA A 135 -16.85 -3.09 14.14
N ALA A 136 -17.60 -2.94 15.23
CA ALA A 136 -17.13 -2.28 16.45
C ALA A 136 -15.96 -3.04 17.09
N MET A 137 -16.01 -4.37 17.12
CA MET A 137 -14.94 -5.21 17.66
C MET A 137 -13.63 -5.04 16.86
N VAL A 138 -13.69 -5.15 15.53
CA VAL A 138 -12.50 -5.00 14.67
C VAL A 138 -11.98 -3.57 14.71
N LYS A 139 -12.85 -2.55 14.70
CA LYS A 139 -12.43 -1.15 14.85
C LYS A 139 -11.67 -0.92 16.16
N ARG A 140 -12.18 -1.42 17.29
CA ARG A 140 -11.49 -1.36 18.59
C ARG A 140 -10.14 -2.08 18.54
N GLN A 141 -10.06 -3.23 17.87
CA GLN A 141 -8.80 -3.94 17.70
C GLN A 141 -7.77 -3.11 16.92
N VAL A 142 -8.16 -2.49 15.80
CA VAL A 142 -7.27 -1.61 15.02
C VAL A 142 -6.81 -0.41 15.83
N GLN A 143 -7.70 0.23 16.60
CA GLN A 143 -7.34 1.33 17.49
C GLN A 143 -6.34 0.89 18.58
N ARG A 144 -6.49 -0.31 19.15
CA ARG A 144 -5.49 -0.88 20.07
C ARG A 144 -4.16 -1.14 19.38
N THR A 145 -4.15 -1.66 18.15
CA THR A 145 -2.93 -1.84 17.37
C THR A 145 -2.23 -0.52 17.09
N LEU A 146 -2.97 0.53 16.69
CA LEU A 146 -2.42 1.88 16.51
C LEU A 146 -1.76 2.41 17.79
N LYS A 147 -2.40 2.21 18.95
CA LYS A 147 -1.82 2.62 20.24
C LYS A 147 -0.61 1.77 20.63
N GLY A 148 -0.63 0.47 20.34
CA GLY A 148 0.46 -0.46 20.60
C GLY A 148 1.70 -0.14 19.78
N GLN A 149 1.53 0.07 18.47
CA GLN A 149 2.61 0.41 17.55
C GLN A 149 3.17 1.83 17.80
N GLY A 150 2.33 2.80 18.19
CA GLY A 150 2.78 4.12 18.62
C GLY A 150 1.97 5.27 18.04
N THR A 151 1.54 5.18 16.77
CA THR A 151 0.82 6.27 16.10
C THR A 151 -0.42 6.73 16.86
N GLY A 152 -1.17 5.80 17.45
CA GLY A 152 -2.38 6.11 18.22
C GLY A 152 -2.14 6.81 19.57
N ARG A 153 -0.88 7.09 19.94
CA ARG A 153 -0.53 7.90 21.12
C ARG A 153 -0.43 9.39 20.81
N HIS A 154 -0.28 9.75 19.53
CA HIS A 154 -0.15 11.14 19.09
C HIS A 154 -1.53 11.75 18.82
N SER A 155 -1.64 13.06 19.09
CA SER A 155 -2.77 13.88 18.66
C SER A 155 -2.85 13.95 17.13
N PRO A 156 -4.02 14.30 16.54
CA PRO A 156 -4.13 14.49 15.09
C PRO A 156 -3.14 15.52 14.51
N VAL A 157 -2.82 16.57 15.27
CA VAL A 157 -1.86 17.61 14.86
C VAL A 157 -0.43 17.05 14.81
N GLU A 158 -0.02 16.31 15.83
CA GLU A 158 1.29 15.65 15.85
C GLU A 158 1.40 14.58 14.75
N GLN A 159 0.34 13.82 14.49
CA GLN A 159 0.32 12.85 13.38
C GLN A 159 0.49 13.54 12.02
N ALA A 160 -0.21 14.65 11.79
CA ALA A 160 -0.07 15.43 10.57
C ALA A 160 1.34 16.02 10.42
N GLU A 161 1.95 16.47 11.51
CA GLU A 161 3.32 17.00 11.51
C GLU A 161 4.35 15.92 11.15
N LEU A 162 4.23 14.72 11.72
CA LEU A 162 5.10 13.59 11.38
C LEU A 162 4.90 13.14 9.92
N ALA A 163 3.64 13.09 9.44
CA ALA A 163 3.34 12.80 8.05
C ALA A 163 3.93 13.84 7.10
N ARG A 164 3.89 15.13 7.47
CA ARG A 164 4.50 16.23 6.70
C ARG A 164 6.01 16.03 6.55
N HIS A 165 6.70 15.64 7.61
CA HIS A 165 8.14 15.34 7.55
C HIS A 165 8.44 14.13 6.65
N ALA A 166 7.68 13.04 6.76
CA ALA A 166 7.88 11.86 5.93
C ALA A 166 7.62 12.13 4.45
N LEU A 167 6.55 12.87 4.12
CA LEU A 167 6.23 13.27 2.75
C LEU A 167 7.22 14.27 2.19
N GLY A 168 7.70 15.22 3.00
CA GLY A 168 8.76 16.15 2.62
C GLY A 168 10.07 15.43 2.29
N ALA A 169 10.44 14.42 3.09
CA ALA A 169 11.59 13.57 2.81
C ALA A 169 11.40 12.78 1.50
N ALA A 170 10.23 12.19 1.27
CA ALA A 170 9.93 11.50 0.01
C ALA A 170 9.99 12.44 -1.20
N ALA A 171 9.44 13.66 -1.07
CA ALA A 171 9.48 14.68 -2.12
C ALA A 171 10.92 15.15 -2.42
N ALA A 172 11.76 15.33 -1.39
CA ALA A 172 13.16 15.71 -1.55
C ALA A 172 13.97 14.58 -2.20
N ILE A 173 13.74 13.32 -1.79
CA ILE A 173 14.39 12.15 -2.37
C ILE A 173 13.95 11.96 -3.83
N LEU A 174 12.70 12.22 -4.19
CA LEU A 174 12.28 12.22 -5.59
C LEU A 174 12.98 13.35 -6.37
N GLY A 175 12.94 14.57 -5.84
CA GLY A 175 13.45 15.77 -6.52
C GLY A 175 12.67 16.02 -7.82
N GLU A 176 13.39 16.32 -8.90
CA GLU A 176 12.84 16.53 -10.25
C GLU A 176 12.86 15.26 -11.12
N ARG A 177 13.29 14.13 -10.56
CA ARG A 177 13.43 12.88 -11.31
C ARG A 177 12.06 12.28 -11.65
N PRO A 178 11.94 11.56 -12.78
CA PRO A 178 10.69 10.88 -13.13
C PRO A 178 10.36 9.73 -12.19
N TYR A 179 11.39 9.04 -11.66
CA TYR A 179 11.31 7.95 -10.69
C TYR A 179 12.31 8.12 -9.55
N LEU A 180 12.17 7.32 -8.50
CA LEU A 180 13.16 7.30 -7.43
C LEU A 180 14.51 6.86 -7.98
N MET A 181 15.56 7.56 -7.54
CA MET A 181 16.97 7.30 -7.87
C MET A 181 17.37 7.51 -9.34
N GLY A 182 16.46 7.73 -10.29
CA GLY A 182 16.84 7.97 -11.69
C GLY A 182 15.71 8.07 -12.71
N SER A 183 16.03 7.68 -13.95
CA SER A 183 15.12 7.73 -15.10
C SER A 183 14.22 6.51 -15.25
N GLU A 184 14.56 5.40 -14.59
CA GLU A 184 13.81 4.14 -14.61
C GLU A 184 13.30 3.81 -13.20
N PRO A 185 12.14 3.12 -13.07
CA PRO A 185 11.59 2.76 -11.78
C PRO A 185 12.44 1.68 -11.08
N CYS A 186 12.68 1.85 -9.78
CA CYS A 186 13.28 0.85 -8.91
C CYS A 186 12.26 0.20 -7.96
N GLY A 187 12.68 -0.78 -7.15
CA GLY A 187 11.76 -1.49 -6.24
C GLY A 187 11.04 -0.56 -5.25
N ALA A 188 11.67 0.55 -4.86
CA ALA A 188 11.06 1.54 -3.97
C ALA A 188 9.93 2.34 -4.66
N ASP A 189 9.94 2.48 -6.00
CA ASP A 189 8.86 3.15 -6.73
C ASP A 189 7.54 2.39 -6.62
N ALA A 190 7.57 1.06 -6.53
CA ALA A 190 6.37 0.26 -6.27
C ALA A 190 5.73 0.64 -4.92
N THR A 191 6.54 0.97 -3.92
CA THR A 191 6.08 1.40 -2.61
C THR A 191 5.57 2.83 -2.66
N LEU A 192 6.39 3.79 -3.12
CA LEU A 192 5.97 5.20 -3.18
C LEU A 192 4.69 5.37 -4.01
N GLY A 193 4.65 4.75 -5.19
CA GLY A 193 3.48 4.76 -6.06
C GLY A 193 2.20 4.25 -5.40
N ALA A 194 2.25 3.07 -4.79
CA ALA A 194 1.10 2.47 -4.12
C ALA A 194 0.63 3.28 -2.89
N PHE A 195 1.58 3.83 -2.14
CA PHE A 195 1.28 4.60 -0.94
C PHE A 195 0.72 5.98 -1.26
N LEU A 196 1.22 6.64 -2.31
CA LEU A 196 0.62 7.88 -2.81
C LEU A 196 -0.77 7.65 -3.39
N ALA A 197 -1.00 6.57 -4.14
CA ALA A 197 -2.36 6.23 -4.61
C ALA A 197 -3.34 6.06 -3.44
N SER A 198 -2.90 5.40 -2.37
CA SER A 198 -3.68 5.24 -1.14
C SER A 198 -3.90 6.59 -0.42
N GLY A 199 -2.87 7.42 -0.30
CA GLY A 199 -2.95 8.74 0.37
C GLY A 199 -3.80 9.77 -0.38
N LEU A 200 -3.81 9.70 -1.71
CA LEU A 200 -4.61 10.57 -2.59
C LEU A 200 -6.08 10.12 -2.74
N CYS A 201 -6.49 9.04 -2.07
CA CYS A 201 -7.85 8.53 -2.16
C CYS A 201 -8.88 9.59 -1.74
N THR A 202 -9.79 9.93 -2.66
CA THR A 202 -10.78 11.00 -2.48
C THR A 202 -11.94 10.62 -1.58
N LEU A 203 -12.14 9.33 -1.30
CA LEU A 203 -13.21 8.83 -0.43
C LEU A 203 -13.09 9.31 1.02
N PHE A 204 -11.86 9.59 1.48
CA PHE A 204 -11.57 9.91 2.87
C PHE A 204 -11.34 11.41 3.07
N GLU A 205 -11.76 11.97 4.20
CA GLU A 205 -11.28 13.27 4.68
C GLU A 205 -9.90 13.06 5.29
N SER A 206 -8.87 13.65 4.68
CA SER A 206 -7.48 13.29 4.95
C SER A 206 -6.57 14.51 4.91
N PRO A 207 -6.05 14.96 6.07
CA PRO A 207 -4.89 15.84 6.10
C PRO A 207 -3.71 15.31 5.28
N ILE A 208 -3.47 13.99 5.26
CA ILE A 208 -2.40 13.39 4.45
C ILE A 208 -2.58 13.70 2.96
N ARG A 209 -3.81 13.64 2.43
CA ARG A 209 -4.07 14.02 1.04
C ARG A 209 -3.61 15.45 0.75
N GLY A 210 -4.01 16.41 1.58
CA GLY A 210 -3.61 17.81 1.43
C GLY A 210 -2.09 18.01 1.51
N LEU A 211 -1.40 17.25 2.36
CA LEU A 211 0.06 17.26 2.44
C LEU A 211 0.74 16.65 1.21
N ILE A 212 0.15 15.65 0.57
CA ILE A 212 0.66 15.14 -0.71
C ILE A 212 0.42 16.18 -1.81
N GLU A 213 -0.79 16.75 -1.87
CA GLU A 213 -1.19 17.76 -2.85
C GLU A 213 -0.36 19.04 -2.77
N SER A 214 0.20 19.37 -1.60
CA SER A 214 1.13 20.50 -1.44
C SER A 214 2.51 20.25 -2.06
N HIS A 215 2.81 19.05 -2.56
CA HIS A 215 4.05 18.70 -3.24
C HIS A 215 3.79 18.37 -4.72
N PRO A 216 3.95 19.36 -5.65
CA PRO A 216 3.65 19.16 -7.07
C PRO A 216 4.38 17.99 -7.72
N ASN A 217 5.62 17.72 -7.29
CA ASN A 217 6.41 16.60 -7.82
C ASN A 217 5.82 15.24 -7.40
N LEU A 218 5.31 15.10 -6.17
CA LEU A 218 4.62 13.87 -5.74
C LEU A 218 3.29 13.67 -6.47
N VAL A 219 2.53 14.73 -6.72
CA VAL A 219 1.28 14.66 -7.50
C VAL A 219 1.56 14.21 -8.93
N ALA A 220 2.53 14.84 -9.60
CA ALA A 220 2.95 14.47 -10.95
C ALA A 220 3.47 13.03 -11.02
N TYR A 221 4.23 12.60 -10.00
CA TYR A 221 4.72 11.24 -9.87
C TYR A 221 3.59 10.23 -9.69
N ALA A 222 2.62 10.50 -8.80
CA ALA A 222 1.50 9.61 -8.57
C ALA A 222 0.66 9.41 -9.83
N ALA A 223 0.43 10.48 -10.61
CA ALA A 223 -0.25 10.42 -11.90
C ALA A 223 0.50 9.52 -12.90
N ARG A 224 1.84 9.62 -12.95
CA ARG A 224 2.70 8.80 -13.82
C ARG A 224 2.67 7.32 -13.44
N ILE A 225 2.79 6.99 -12.15
CA ILE A 225 2.64 5.60 -11.67
C ILE A 225 1.27 5.05 -12.02
N ARG A 226 0.19 5.82 -11.79
CA ARG A 226 -1.17 5.41 -12.10
C ARG A 226 -1.34 5.10 -13.60
N ALA A 227 -0.86 5.98 -14.46
CA ALA A 227 -0.91 5.77 -15.91
C ALA A 227 -0.11 4.53 -16.34
N ARG A 228 1.04 4.28 -15.72
CA ARG A 228 1.92 3.15 -16.08
C ARG A 228 1.42 1.79 -15.60
N TYR A 229 0.88 1.71 -14.38
CA TYR A 229 0.63 0.42 -13.71
C TYR A 229 -0.84 0.12 -13.40
N PHE A 230 -1.73 1.12 -13.52
CA PHE A 230 -3.13 0.99 -13.12
C PHE A 230 -4.16 1.45 -14.18
N ALA A 231 -3.74 1.74 -15.41
CA ALA A 231 -4.64 2.20 -16.48
C ALA A 231 -5.80 1.21 -16.76
N ASP A 232 -5.55 -0.10 -16.72
CA ASP A 232 -6.51 -1.14 -17.16
C ASP A 232 -6.96 -2.09 -16.03
N ARG A 233 -6.72 -1.73 -14.76
CA ARG A 233 -6.87 -2.65 -13.60
C ARG A 233 -8.26 -2.59 -12.97
N GLU A 234 -9.33 -2.91 -13.71
CA GLU A 234 -10.70 -3.01 -13.16
C GLU A 234 -11.17 -4.43 -12.83
N LEU A 235 -10.54 -5.48 -13.38
CA LEU A 235 -11.04 -6.85 -13.28
C LEU A 235 -10.23 -7.70 -12.28
N ILE A 236 -10.94 -8.34 -11.33
CA ILE A 236 -10.42 -9.46 -10.55
C ILE A 236 -11.34 -10.65 -10.76
N SER A 237 -10.76 -11.81 -11.09
CA SER A 237 -11.52 -13.05 -11.16
C SER A 237 -11.91 -13.51 -9.75
N SER A 238 -13.18 -13.87 -9.58
CA SER A 238 -13.68 -14.43 -8.32
C SER A 238 -12.95 -15.74 -8.03
N ALA A 239 -12.43 -15.90 -6.81
CA ALA A 239 -12.00 -17.21 -6.34
C ALA A 239 -13.26 -18.09 -6.16
N ALA A 240 -13.25 -19.26 -6.81
CA ALA A 240 -14.25 -20.32 -6.62
C ALA A 240 -14.18 -20.91 -5.20
#